data_AF-A0A2H5WD61-F1
#
_entry.id   AF-A0A2H5WD61-F1
#
_cell.length_a   1.000
_cell.length_b   1.000
_cell.length_c   1.000
_cell.angle_alpha   90.00
_cell.angle_beta   90.00
_cell.angle_gamma   90.00
#
_symmetry.space_group_name_H-M   'P 1'
#
loop_
_entity.id
_entity.type
_entity.pdbx_description
1 polymer ?
#
loop_
_entity_poly.entity_id
_entity_poly.type
_entity_poly.pdbx_seq_one_letter_code
_entity_poly.pdbx_strand_id
1 'polypeptide(L)' 'MLTGTLPSLSREEATRLAEEAGAHVASGVSRKTDFVVAGESPGSKLQRALELGVEVIDEAEFLRRLGRG' A
#
# COMPACT_ATOMS: atom_id res chain seq x y z
N MET A 1 3.87 0.62 -1.09
CA MET A 1 3.45 -0.13 -2.30
C MET A 1 1.95 -0.40 -2.20
N LEU A 2 1.17 -0.24 -3.27
CA LEU A 2 -0.28 -0.50 -3.27
C LEU A 2 -0.58 -1.78 -4.05
N THR A 3 -1.42 -2.66 -3.51
CA THR A 3 -1.87 -3.87 -4.20
C THR A 3 -3.34 -4.18 -3.95
N GLY A 4 -4.01 -4.74 -4.95
CA GLY A 4 -5.46 -4.92 -4.93
C GLY A 4 -6.22 -3.63 -5.25
N THR A 5 -7.54 -3.68 -5.08
CA THR A 5 -8.45 -2.54 -5.22
C THR A 5 -8.77 -2.00 -3.84
N LEU A 6 -8.52 -0.71 -3.59
CA LEU A 6 -8.92 -0.10 -2.33
C LEU A 6 -10.42 0.26 -2.43
N PRO A 7 -11.25 -0.03 -1.41
CA PRO A 7 -12.69 0.13 -1.50
C PRO A 7 -13.15 1.59 -1.46
N SER A 8 -12.39 2.50 -0.82
CA SER A 8 -12.76 3.92 -0.73
C SER A 8 -11.93 4.84 -1.62
N LEU A 9 -10.76 4.38 -2.08
CA LEU A 9 -9.84 5.17 -2.91
C LEU A 9 -9.55 4.48 -4.25
N SER A 10 -9.53 5.26 -5.33
CA SER A 10 -8.90 4.80 -6.56
C SER A 10 -7.40 4.65 -6.36
N ARG A 11 -6.76 3.82 -7.19
CA ARG A 11 -5.30 3.63 -7.12
C ARG A 11 -4.57 4.93 -7.42
N GLU A 12 -5.07 5.77 -8.33
CA GLU A 12 -4.50 7.08 -8.60
C GLU A 12 -4.61 8.00 -7.37
N GLU A 13 -5.77 8.06 -6.72
CA GLU A 13 -5.96 8.88 -5.52
C GLU A 13 -5.06 8.43 -4.37
N ALA A 14 -5.01 7.13 -4.08
CA ALA A 14 -4.13 6.60 -3.05
C ALA A 14 -2.65 6.89 -3.35
N THR A 15 -2.26 6.86 -4.63
CA THR A 15 -0.91 7.22 -5.06
C THR A 15 -0.63 8.70 -4.80
N ARG A 16 -1.56 9.57 -5.21
CA ARG A 16 -1.47 11.01 -4.95
C ARG A 16 -1.36 11.33 -3.46
N LEU A 17 -2.19 10.71 -2.64
CA LEU A 17 -2.19 10.91 -1.19
C LEU A 17 -0.88 10.45 -0.56
N ALA A 18 -0.33 9.31 -1.00
CA ALA A 18 0.99 8.86 -0.58
C ALA A 18 2.07 9.89 -0.94
N GLU A 19 2.09 10.36 -2.19
CA GLU A 19 3.06 11.35 -2.66
C GLU A 19 2.93 12.70 -1.96
N GLU A 20 1.70 13.16 -1.69
CA GLU A 20 1.42 14.38 -0.91
C GLU A 20 1.93 14.27 0.53
N ALA A 21 1.90 13.07 1.11
CA ALA A 21 2.49 12.79 2.42
C ALA A 21 4.01 12.53 2.37
N GLY A 22 4.63 12.64 1.19
CA GLY A 22 6.07 12.42 0.99
C GLY A 22 6.48 10.95 0.86
N ALA A 23 5.53 10.04 0.73
CA ALA A 23 5.78 8.63 0.47
C ALA A 23 5.89 8.33 -1.03
N HIS A 24 6.70 7.35 -1.40
CA HIS A 24 6.85 6.92 -2.80
C HIS A 24 6.13 5.59 -3.07
N VAL A 25 5.27 5.56 -4.08
CA VAL A 25 4.56 4.34 -4.48
C VAL A 25 5.39 3.57 -5.50
N ALA A 26 6.06 2.52 -5.03
CA ALA A 26 6.73 1.57 -5.91
C ALA A 26 5.74 0.80 -6.81
N SER A 27 6.22 0.27 -7.93
CA SER A 27 5.45 -0.58 -8.86
C SER A 27 5.53 -2.08 -8.54
N GLY A 28 6.40 -2.48 -7.60
CA GLY A 28 6.61 -3.87 -7.18
C GLY A 28 7.04 -3.99 -5.72
N VAL A 29 6.88 -5.18 -5.15
CA VAL A 29 7.32 -5.48 -3.78
C VAL A 29 8.78 -5.89 -3.79
N SER A 30 9.59 -5.23 -2.96
CA SER A 30 11.00 -5.55 -2.78
C SER A 30 11.40 -5.42 -1.31
N ARG A 31 12.60 -5.89 -0.94
CA ARG A 31 13.14 -5.73 0.43
C ARG A 31 13.32 -4.27 0.87
N LYS A 32 13.29 -3.32 -0.06
CA LYS A 32 13.33 -1.88 0.23
C LYS A 32 11.95 -1.29 0.49
N THR A 33 10.90 -2.10 0.37
CA THR A 33 9.53 -1.66 0.63
C THR A 33 9.29 -1.69 2.12
N ASP A 34 8.97 -0.53 2.71
CA ASP A 34 8.68 -0.44 4.14
C ASP A 34 7.37 -1.17 4.45
N PHE A 35 6.32 -0.87 3.68
CA PHE A 35 5.02 -1.52 3.82
C PHE A 35 4.25 -1.65 2.50
N VAL A 36 3.34 -2.62 2.47
CA VAL A 36 2.41 -2.89 1.39
C VAL A 36 0.99 -2.63 1.89
N VAL A 37 0.27 -1.75 1.20
CA VAL A 37 -1.16 -1.55 1.42
C VAL A 37 -1.91 -2.60 0.61
N ALA A 38 -2.57 -3.53 1.29
CA ALA A 38 -3.37 -4.58 0.69
C ALA A 38 -4.85 -4.18 0.70
N GLY A 39 -5.40 -3.90 -0.48
CA GLY A 39 -6.83 -3.77 -0.72
C GLY A 39 -7.49 -5.11 -1.03
N GLU A 40 -8.69 -5.06 -1.58
CA GLU A 40 -9.42 -6.24 -2.06
C GLU A 40 -8.65 -6.96 -3.17
N SER A 41 -8.58 -8.29 -3.08
CA SER A 41 -7.90 -9.16 -4.04
C SER A 41 -6.44 -8.75 -4.36
N PRO A 42 -5.55 -8.68 -3.36
CA PRO A 42 -4.18 -8.17 -3.52
C PRO A 42 -3.24 -9.12 -4.28
N GLY A 43 -3.67 -10.35 -4.56
CA GLY A 43 -3.02 -11.30 -5.46
C GLY A 43 -1.59 -11.69 -5.07
N SER A 44 -0.78 -12.02 -6.08
CA SER A 44 0.59 -12.52 -5.93
C SER A 44 1.58 -11.53 -5.30
N LYS A 45 1.24 -10.23 -5.25
CA LYS A 45 2.07 -9.22 -4.57
C LYS A 45 1.97 -9.30 -3.04
N LEU A 46 0.81 -9.68 -2.51
CA LEU A 46 0.66 -9.92 -1.07
C LEU A 46 1.55 -11.08 -0.62
N GLN A 47 1.49 -12.21 -1.33
CA GLN A 47 2.38 -13.35 -1.04
C GLN A 47 3.85 -12.92 -1.07
N ARG A 48 4.25 -12.13 -2.07
CA ARG A 48 5.63 -11.64 -2.16
C ARG A 48 6.03 -10.76 -0.98
N ALA A 49 5.11 -9.95 -0.45
CA ALA A 49 5.34 -9.13 0.74
C ALA A 49 5.57 -10.01 1.97
N LEU A 50 4.72 -11.02 2.17
CA LEU A 50 4.83 -11.97 3.27
C LEU A 50 6.14 -12.77 3.20
N GLU A 51 6.52 -13.25 2.01
CA GLU A 51 7.80 -13.96 1.78
C GLU A 51 9.03 -13.12 2.12
N LEU A 52 8.96 -11.82 1.82
CA LEU A 52 10.05 -10.89 2.06
C LEU A 52 10.04 -10.31 3.47
N GLY A 53 9.04 -10.64 4.30
CA GLY A 53 8.87 -10.07 5.64
C GLY A 53 8.54 -8.58 5.64
N VAL A 54 7.94 -8.09 4.56
CA VAL A 54 7.51 -6.69 4.45
C VAL A 54 6.18 -6.52 5.19
N GLU A 55 6.04 -5.40 5.91
CA GLU A 55 4.81 -5.09 6.65
C GLU A 55 3.64 -4.97 5.67
N VAL A 56 2.50 -5.58 6.03
CA VAL A 56 1.26 -5.48 5.25
C VAL A 56 0.23 -4.75 6.08
N ILE A 57 -0.33 -3.68 5.53
CA ILE A 57 -1.36 -2.85 6.15
C ILE A 57 -2.61 -2.78 5.27
N ASP A 58 -3.75 -2.42 5.85
CA ASP A 58 -4.99 -2.19 5.10
C ASP A 58 -5.16 -0.71 4.72
N GLU A 59 -6.24 -0.40 4.00
CA GLU A 59 -6.58 0.98 3.61
C GLU A 59 -6.78 1.88 4.83
N ALA A 60 -7.40 1.38 5.89
CA ALA A 60 -7.69 2.17 7.08
C ALA A 60 -6.41 2.59 7.80
N GLU A 61 -5.45 1.68 7.93
CA GLU A 61 -4.13 1.96 8.48
C GLU A 61 -3.32 2.89 7.59
N PHE A 62 -3.42 2.72 6.27
CA PHE A 62 -2.81 3.64 5.32
C PHE A 62 -3.33 5.08 5.53
N LEU A 63 -4.65 5.27 5.63
CA LEU A 63 -5.26 6.58 5.92
C LEU A 63 -4.84 7.16 7.28
N ARG A 64 -4.74 6.31 8.31
CA ARG A 64 -4.23 6.72 9.63
C ARG A 64 -2.79 7.24 9.54
N ARG A 65 -1.91 6.53 8.83
CA ARG A 65 -0.51 6.93 8.64
C ARG A 65 -0.36 8.22 7.82
N LEU A 66 -1.31 8.49 6.92
CA LEU A 66 -1.38 9.76 6.19
C LEU A 66 -1.93 10.93 7.04
N GLY A 67 -2.30 10.70 8.31
CA GLY A 67 -2.90 11.71 9.18
C GLY A 67 -4.34 12.06 8.80
N ARG A 68 -5.05 11.13 8.15
CA ARG A 68 -6.44 11.29 7.69
C ARG A 68 -7.42 10.37 8.42
N GLY A 69 -7.08 9.93 9.64
CA GLY A 69 -7.89 9.06 10.49
C GLY A 69 -8.46 9.76 11.72
#